data_AF-A0A7V5K8B6-F1
#
_entry.id   AF-A0A7V5K8B6-F1
#
_cell.length_a   1.000
_cell.length_b   1.000
_cell.length_c   1.000
_cell.angle_alpha   90.00
_cell.angle_beta   90.00
_cell.angle_gamma   90.00
#
_symmetry.space_group_name_H-M   'P 1'
#
loop_
_entity.id
_entity.type
_entity.pdbx_description
1 polymer ?
#
loop_
_entity_poly.entity_id
_entity_poly.type
_entity_poly.pdbx_seq_one_letter_code
_entity_poly.pdbx_strand_id
1 'polypeptide(L)'
;GVALAVKSTCPEVQVVGVQSESAPAVARSVEAGSRLTIPVKRTLADGIAVATPGEIPLEIIRENVDRVLTVRELFIESAVVTFLERKHLVVEGAGAVPLALLLQEETLLRGRKVVLLISGGNLDLQWMDRLIQRGAMALGRRMRLRVVLPDMPGSLARVTQIIAGTGANILQVFHDRLSPDQPLHLSRVEFDLETQGREHVAEIRRLLQAAGVEMMD
;
A
#
# COMPACT_ATOMS: atom_id res chain seq x y z
N GLY A 1 16.67 -24.41 -1.72
CA GLY A 1 17.52 -23.73 -2.71
C GLY A 1 18.47 -22.76 -2.05
N VAL A 2 18.07 -21.50 -1.89
CA VAL A 2 18.90 -20.44 -1.27
C VAL A 2 19.47 -20.86 0.09
N ALA A 3 18.63 -21.42 0.96
CA ALA A 3 19.07 -21.89 2.28
C ALA A 3 20.23 -22.91 2.20
N LEU A 4 20.13 -23.91 1.32
CA LEU A 4 21.19 -24.90 1.11
C LEU A 4 22.49 -24.26 0.65
N ALA A 5 22.43 -23.35 -0.33
CA ALA A 5 23.61 -22.68 -0.87
C ALA A 5 24.29 -21.77 0.16
N VAL A 6 23.50 -21.04 0.95
CA VAL A 6 24.02 -20.15 2.00
C VAL A 6 24.58 -20.96 3.15
N LYS A 7 23.86 -21.99 3.64
CA LYS A 7 24.31 -22.80 4.78
C LYS A 7 25.53 -23.66 4.46
N SER A 8 25.72 -24.08 3.21
CA SER A 8 26.91 -24.85 2.80
C SER A 8 28.19 -24.01 2.67
N THR A 9 28.06 -22.70 2.43
CA THR A 9 29.20 -21.80 2.23
C THR A 9 29.48 -20.91 3.44
N CYS A 10 28.43 -20.43 4.09
CA CYS A 10 28.47 -19.52 5.22
C CYS A 10 27.41 -19.93 6.28
N PRO A 11 27.64 -21.02 7.05
CA PRO A 11 26.65 -21.60 7.96
C PRO A 11 26.15 -20.63 9.04
N GLU A 12 26.99 -19.67 9.45
CA GLU A 12 26.66 -18.61 10.43
C GLU A 12 25.61 -17.60 9.93
N VAL A 13 25.37 -17.53 8.62
CA VAL A 13 24.37 -16.61 8.06
C VAL A 13 22.97 -17.13 8.39
N GLN A 14 22.15 -16.27 8.98
CA GLN A 14 20.75 -16.56 9.23
C GLN A 14 19.91 -16.40 7.96
N VAL A 15 19.12 -17.42 7.66
CA VAL A 15 18.16 -17.47 6.55
C VAL A 15 16.77 -17.39 7.16
N VAL A 16 16.03 -16.35 6.78
CA VAL A 16 14.64 -16.14 7.23
C VAL A 16 13.71 -16.30 6.03
N GLY A 17 12.81 -17.28 6.11
CA GLY A 17 11.68 -17.41 5.19
C GLY A 17 10.59 -16.41 5.57
N VAL A 18 9.95 -15.81 4.57
CA VAL A 18 8.86 -14.85 4.79
C VAL A 18 7.66 -15.24 3.93
N GLN A 19 6.48 -15.28 4.54
CA GLN A 19 5.20 -15.51 3.86
C GLN A 19 4.21 -14.37 4.13
N SER A 20 3.16 -14.26 3.31
CA SER A 20 1.99 -13.47 3.70
C SER A 20 1.23 -14.20 4.81
N GLU A 21 0.66 -13.45 5.76
CA GLU A 21 -0.31 -13.97 6.74
C GLU A 21 -1.56 -14.57 6.08
N SER A 22 -1.89 -14.14 4.85
CA SER A 22 -2.98 -14.68 4.03
C SER A 22 -2.64 -16.01 3.37
N ALA A 23 -1.35 -16.41 3.32
CA ALA A 23 -0.90 -17.70 2.78
C ALA A 23 0.23 -18.33 3.61
N PRO A 24 -0.01 -18.67 4.90
CA PRO A 24 1.05 -19.00 5.85
C PRO A 24 1.41 -20.50 5.89
N ALA A 25 1.22 -21.23 4.78
CA ALA A 25 1.24 -22.69 4.81
C ALA A 25 2.58 -23.31 5.25
N VAL A 26 3.71 -22.70 4.89
CA VAL A 26 5.04 -23.17 5.33
C VAL A 26 5.25 -22.83 6.80
N ALA A 27 4.95 -21.61 7.24
CA ALA A 27 5.08 -21.20 8.63
C ALA A 27 4.28 -22.14 9.56
N ARG A 28 3.02 -22.44 9.20
CA ARG A 28 2.17 -23.37 9.95
C ARG A 28 2.68 -24.81 9.91
N SER A 29 3.20 -25.26 8.77
CA SER A 29 3.76 -26.63 8.64
C SER A 29 5.08 -26.82 9.39
N VAL A 30 5.87 -25.76 9.55
CA VAL A 30 7.08 -25.78 10.38
C VAL A 30 6.70 -25.79 11.86
N GLU A 31 5.79 -24.92 12.28
CA GLU A 31 5.28 -24.87 13.67
C GLU A 31 4.65 -26.20 14.11
N ALA A 32 3.86 -26.84 13.23
CA ALA A 32 3.17 -28.09 13.55
C ALA A 32 4.05 -29.35 13.38
N GLY A 33 5.28 -29.24 12.88
CA GLY A 33 6.14 -30.40 12.59
C GLY A 33 5.60 -31.35 11.50
N SER A 34 4.48 -31.03 10.85
CA SER A 34 3.84 -31.83 9.79
C SER A 34 3.44 -30.97 8.58
N ARG A 35 3.30 -31.59 7.41
CA ARG A 35 2.90 -30.88 6.18
C ARG A 35 1.40 -30.58 6.24
N LEU A 36 1.04 -29.30 6.36
CA LEU A 36 -0.34 -28.84 6.45
C LEU A 36 -0.83 -28.21 5.15
N THR A 37 -2.12 -28.35 4.89
CA THR A 37 -2.86 -27.59 3.89
C THR A 37 -3.62 -26.48 4.59
N ILE A 38 -3.30 -25.22 4.28
CA ILE A 38 -3.92 -24.04 4.87
C ILE A 38 -4.69 -23.29 3.77
N PRO A 39 -5.99 -22.98 3.96
CA PRO A 39 -6.74 -22.16 3.02
C PRO A 39 -6.08 -20.80 2.80
N VAL A 40 -5.88 -20.44 1.54
CA VAL A 40 -5.30 -19.16 1.13
C VAL A 40 -6.38 -18.09 1.09
N LYS A 41 -6.10 -16.95 1.71
CA LYS A 41 -6.90 -15.72 1.56
C LYS A 41 -6.31 -14.87 0.45
N ARG A 42 -7.09 -13.91 -0.04
CA ARG A 42 -6.62 -12.93 -1.02
C ARG A 42 -5.38 -12.21 -0.48
N THR A 43 -4.33 -12.14 -1.30
CA THR A 43 -3.05 -11.51 -0.96
C THR A 43 -2.47 -10.78 -2.16
N LEU A 44 -1.64 -9.78 -1.90
CA LEU A 44 -0.79 -9.10 -2.87
C LEU A 44 0.40 -9.95 -3.30
N ALA A 45 0.76 -10.95 -2.49
CA ALA A 45 1.87 -11.86 -2.72
C ALA A 45 1.36 -13.17 -3.36
N ASP A 46 0.73 -13.07 -4.52
CA ASP A 46 0.15 -14.19 -5.28
C ASP A 46 1.19 -15.26 -5.67
N GLY A 47 2.41 -14.85 -6.02
CA GLY A 47 3.53 -15.75 -6.32
C GLY A 47 3.92 -16.70 -5.17
N ILE A 48 3.49 -16.42 -3.94
CA ILE A 48 3.70 -17.29 -2.75
C ILE A 48 2.38 -17.74 -2.11
N ALA A 49 1.25 -17.57 -2.79
CA ALA A 49 -0.10 -17.91 -2.32
C ALA A 49 -0.39 -19.42 -2.42
N VAL A 50 0.44 -20.22 -1.75
CA VAL A 50 0.42 -21.68 -1.82
C VAL A 50 -0.28 -22.27 -0.60
N ALA A 51 -1.33 -23.07 -0.83
CA ALA A 51 -2.11 -23.69 0.23
C ALA A 51 -1.39 -24.87 0.90
N THR A 52 -0.64 -25.67 0.13
CA THR A 52 0.08 -26.83 0.64
C THR A 52 1.52 -26.80 0.15
N PRO A 53 2.52 -26.74 1.05
CA PRO A 53 3.92 -26.75 0.65
C PRO A 53 4.28 -28.01 -0.13
N GLY A 54 5.29 -27.93 -1.00
CA GLY A 54 5.93 -29.13 -1.53
C GLY A 54 6.61 -29.91 -0.41
N GLU A 55 6.65 -31.24 -0.54
CA GLU A 55 7.28 -32.13 0.45
C GLU A 55 8.79 -31.87 0.56
N ILE A 56 9.53 -32.02 -0.55
CA ILE A 56 10.98 -31.80 -0.61
C ILE A 56 11.38 -30.38 -0.14
N PRO A 57 10.74 -29.28 -0.60
CA PRO A 57 11.06 -27.95 -0.08
C PRO A 57 10.82 -27.80 1.43
N LEU A 58 9.76 -28.41 1.98
CA LEU A 58 9.44 -28.30 3.39
C LEU A 58 10.49 -28.99 4.27
N GLU A 59 10.98 -30.16 3.86
CA GLU A 59 12.08 -30.86 4.54
C GLU A 59 13.34 -30.00 4.56
N ILE A 60 13.75 -29.48 3.39
CA ILE A 60 14.92 -28.60 3.28
C ILE A 60 14.76 -27.35 4.16
N ILE A 61 13.56 -26.77 4.20
CA ILE A 61 13.25 -25.60 5.02
C ILE A 61 13.44 -25.91 6.51
N ARG A 62 12.93 -27.04 7.00
CA ARG A 62 13.05 -27.44 8.42
C ARG A 62 14.49 -27.59 8.87
N GLU A 63 15.36 -28.07 7.99
CA GLU A 63 16.76 -28.31 8.32
C GLU A 63 17.64 -27.06 8.16
N ASN A 64 17.33 -26.17 7.21
CA ASN A 64 18.28 -25.13 6.76
C ASN A 64 17.79 -23.69 6.94
N VAL A 65 16.51 -23.45 7.23
CA VAL A 65 15.95 -22.11 7.43
C VAL A 65 15.76 -21.86 8.92
N ASP A 66 16.39 -20.79 9.43
CA ASP A 66 16.41 -20.51 10.86
C ASP A 66 15.03 -20.08 11.40
N ARG A 67 14.26 -19.34 10.59
CA ARG A 67 12.93 -18.84 10.97
C ARG A 67 12.03 -18.72 9.74
N VAL A 68 10.73 -18.96 9.91
CA VAL A 68 9.71 -18.62 8.91
C VAL A 68 8.72 -17.66 9.56
N LEU A 69 8.63 -16.44 9.04
CA LEU A 69 7.79 -15.37 9.57
C LEU A 69 6.70 -14.99 8.57
N THR A 70 5.63 -14.36 9.08
CA THR A 70 4.51 -13.90 8.27
C THR A 70 4.37 -12.38 8.35
N VAL A 71 3.93 -11.76 7.26
CA VAL A 71 3.71 -10.31 7.18
C VAL A 71 2.28 -9.97 6.79
N ARG A 72 1.76 -8.87 7.35
CA ARG A 72 0.42 -8.34 7.02
C ARG A 72 0.44 -7.67 5.65
N GLU A 73 -0.70 -7.76 4.95
CA GLU A 73 -0.89 -7.18 3.61
C GLU A 73 -0.54 -5.68 3.53
N LEU A 74 -0.85 -4.91 4.56
CA LEU A 74 -0.56 -3.46 4.61
C LEU A 74 0.95 -3.17 4.48
N PHE A 75 1.81 -4.05 5.00
CA PHE A 75 3.25 -3.87 4.89
C PHE A 75 3.79 -4.37 3.57
N ILE A 76 3.13 -5.34 2.94
CA ILE A 76 3.44 -5.73 1.55
C ILE A 76 3.16 -4.54 0.62
N GLU A 77 1.98 -3.92 0.76
CA GLU A 77 1.63 -2.69 0.03
C GLU A 77 2.67 -1.58 0.27
N SER A 78 3.00 -1.31 1.54
CA SER A 78 3.99 -0.29 1.92
C SER A 78 5.39 -0.61 1.38
N ALA A 79 5.79 -1.88 1.34
CA ALA A 79 7.07 -2.31 0.80
C ALA A 79 7.14 -2.11 -0.72
N VAL A 80 6.08 -2.45 -1.46
CA VAL A 80 6.00 -2.20 -2.91
C VAL A 80 6.11 -0.70 -3.20
N VAL A 81 5.35 0.15 -2.48
CA VAL A 81 5.46 1.61 -2.58
C VAL A 81 6.90 2.07 -2.30
N THR A 82 7.52 1.56 -1.23
CA THR A 82 8.87 1.94 -0.83
C THR A 82 9.92 1.56 -1.89
N PHE A 83 9.81 0.37 -2.48
CA PHE A 83 10.68 -0.03 -3.59
C PHE A 83 10.55 0.90 -4.79
N LEU A 84 9.32 1.25 -5.16
CA LEU A 84 9.06 2.15 -6.28
C LEU A 84 9.59 3.57 -6.02
N GLU A 85 9.28 4.14 -4.85
CA GLU A 85 9.60 5.54 -4.55
C GLU A 85 11.07 5.77 -4.20
N ARG A 86 11.68 4.86 -3.43
CA ARG A 86 13.04 5.09 -2.89
C ARG A 86 14.12 4.33 -3.62
N LYS A 87 13.78 3.25 -4.32
CA LYS A 87 14.73 2.43 -5.07
C LYS A 87 14.48 2.45 -6.57
N HIS A 88 13.37 3.01 -7.03
CA HIS A 88 12.95 3.02 -8.43
C HIS A 88 12.90 1.61 -9.03
N LEU A 89 12.52 0.63 -8.21
CA LEU A 89 12.35 -0.76 -8.62
C LEU A 89 10.87 -1.11 -8.65
N VAL A 90 10.43 -1.73 -9.74
CA VAL A 90 9.11 -2.36 -9.82
C VAL A 90 9.25 -3.76 -9.22
N VAL A 91 8.59 -3.98 -8.09
CA VAL A 91 8.64 -5.23 -7.32
C VAL A 91 7.22 -5.70 -7.07
N GLU A 92 6.93 -6.98 -7.35
CA GLU A 92 5.63 -7.58 -7.08
C GLU A 92 5.44 -7.87 -5.58
N GLY A 93 4.21 -8.14 -5.13
CA GLY A 93 3.97 -8.35 -3.69
C GLY A 93 4.78 -9.50 -3.10
N ALA A 94 4.96 -10.61 -3.85
CA ALA A 94 5.81 -11.72 -3.44
C ALA A 94 7.30 -11.33 -3.33
N GLY A 95 7.81 -10.55 -4.28
CA GLY A 95 9.16 -10.01 -4.23
C GLY A 95 9.38 -8.98 -3.12
N ALA A 96 8.30 -8.35 -2.64
CA ALA A 96 8.36 -7.29 -1.65
C ALA A 96 8.30 -7.78 -0.19
N VAL A 97 7.90 -9.05 0.05
CA VAL A 97 7.73 -9.57 1.43
C VAL A 97 8.97 -9.45 2.33
N PRO A 98 10.23 -9.55 1.85
CA PRO A 98 11.38 -9.37 2.73
C PRO A 98 11.49 -7.95 3.28
N LEU A 99 11.18 -6.93 2.48
CA LEU A 99 11.13 -5.55 2.96
C LEU A 99 9.91 -5.32 3.85
N ALA A 100 8.77 -5.93 3.52
CA ALA A 100 7.55 -5.84 4.33
C ALA A 100 7.81 -6.33 5.77
N LEU A 101 8.62 -7.37 5.95
CA LEU A 101 9.02 -7.85 7.27
C LEU A 101 9.78 -6.79 8.06
N LEU A 102 10.70 -6.06 7.41
CA LEU A 102 11.46 -4.99 8.08
C LEU A 102 10.58 -3.78 8.43
N LEU A 103 9.59 -3.47 7.59
CA LEU A 103 8.62 -2.42 7.89
C LEU A 103 7.66 -2.81 9.01
N GLN A 104 7.31 -4.09 9.11
CA GLN A 104 6.46 -4.62 10.17
C GLN A 104 7.19 -4.70 11.51
N GLU A 105 8.45 -5.14 11.50
CA GLU A 105 9.26 -5.34 12.71
C GLU A 105 10.58 -4.56 12.61
N GLU A 106 10.49 -3.24 12.74
CA GLU A 106 11.61 -2.31 12.54
C GLU A 106 12.84 -2.60 13.42
N THR A 107 12.64 -3.20 14.60
CA THR A 107 13.71 -3.55 15.53
C THR A 107 14.34 -4.91 15.28
N LEU A 108 13.69 -5.80 14.52
CA LEU A 108 14.06 -7.22 14.41
C LEU A 108 15.51 -7.42 13.97
N LEU A 109 15.97 -6.59 13.04
CA LEU A 109 17.30 -6.72 12.41
C LEU A 109 18.15 -5.46 12.59
N ARG A 110 17.83 -4.61 13.57
CA ARG A 110 18.58 -3.38 13.83
C ARG A 110 20.05 -3.72 14.14
N GLY A 111 20.96 -2.99 13.49
CA GLY A 111 22.41 -3.19 13.65
C GLY A 111 22.99 -4.40 12.92
N ARG A 112 22.19 -5.12 12.13
CA ARG A 112 22.67 -6.26 11.32
C ARG A 112 22.83 -5.86 9.85
N LYS A 113 23.74 -6.55 9.15
CA LYS A 113 23.79 -6.50 7.68
C LYS A 113 22.75 -7.48 7.13
N VAL A 114 21.80 -6.96 6.36
CA VAL A 114 20.65 -7.72 5.86
C VAL A 114 20.66 -7.68 4.34
N VAL A 115 20.43 -8.83 3.71
CA VAL A 115 20.23 -8.96 2.27
C VAL A 115 18.76 -9.31 2.03
N LEU A 116 18.09 -8.54 1.18
CA LEU A 116 16.71 -8.79 0.77
C LEU A 116 16.71 -9.48 -0.60
N LEU A 117 16.06 -10.63 -0.70
CA LEU A 117 15.87 -11.33 -1.96
C LEU A 117 14.64 -10.77 -2.70
N ILE A 118 14.86 -10.02 -3.77
CA ILE A 118 13.77 -9.55 -4.63
C ILE A 118 13.51 -10.63 -5.68
N SER A 119 12.43 -11.40 -5.52
CA SER A 119 12.17 -12.58 -6.35
C SER A 119 11.51 -12.29 -7.70
N GLY A 120 10.83 -11.15 -7.84
CA GLY A 120 10.05 -10.84 -9.05
C GLY A 120 9.54 -9.41 -9.09
N GLY A 121 9.16 -8.98 -10.28
CA GLY A 121 8.69 -7.62 -10.59
C GLY A 121 7.52 -7.60 -11.57
N ASN A 122 6.78 -8.72 -11.68
CA ASN A 122 5.66 -8.83 -12.60
C ASN A 122 4.40 -8.19 -12.00
N LEU A 123 4.42 -6.86 -11.89
CA LEU A 123 3.33 -6.09 -11.31
C LEU A 123 2.31 -5.71 -12.38
N ASP A 124 1.03 -6.04 -12.15
CA ASP A 124 -0.07 -5.61 -13.02
C ASP A 124 -0.19 -4.08 -13.05
N LEU A 125 -0.38 -3.50 -14.25
CA LEU A 125 -0.44 -2.05 -14.45
C LEU A 125 -1.65 -1.40 -13.77
N GLN A 126 -2.80 -2.08 -13.71
CA GLN A 126 -3.98 -1.53 -13.01
C GLN A 126 -3.73 -1.50 -11.51
N TRP A 127 -3.01 -2.50 -11.01
CA TRP A 127 -2.61 -2.57 -9.62
C TRP A 127 -1.58 -1.47 -9.27
N MET A 128 -0.61 -1.25 -10.16
CA MET A 128 0.36 -0.16 -10.05
C MET A 128 -0.30 1.21 -10.05
N ASP A 129 -1.27 1.48 -10.94
CA ASP A 129 -2.02 2.73 -10.94
C ASP A 129 -2.71 2.97 -9.59
N ARG A 130 -3.45 1.98 -9.08
CA ARG A 130 -4.12 2.09 -7.77
C ARG A 130 -3.14 2.38 -6.63
N LEU A 131 -1.97 1.75 -6.66
CA LEU A 131 -0.92 1.94 -5.66
C LEU A 131 -0.33 3.36 -5.75
N ILE A 132 -0.07 3.87 -6.95
CA ILE A 132 0.37 5.25 -7.19
C ILE A 132 -0.68 6.24 -6.69
N GLN A 133 -1.96 6.03 -7.00
CA GLN A 133 -3.04 6.92 -6.53
C GLN A 133 -3.12 6.94 -5.00
N ARG A 134 -3.06 5.77 -4.35
CA ARG A 134 -3.08 5.67 -2.88
C ARG A 134 -1.84 6.30 -2.23
N GLY A 135 -0.66 6.06 -2.79
CA GLY A 135 0.59 6.69 -2.34
C GLY A 135 0.52 8.21 -2.46
N ALA A 136 0.03 8.73 -3.59
CA ALA A 136 -0.17 10.16 -3.80
C ALA A 136 -1.13 10.77 -2.76
N MET A 137 -2.22 10.07 -2.42
CA MET A 137 -3.14 10.53 -1.36
C MET A 137 -2.48 10.51 0.03
N ALA A 138 -1.78 9.44 0.40
CA ALA A 138 -1.12 9.31 1.71
C ALA A 138 -0.02 10.36 1.94
N LEU A 139 0.66 10.78 0.87
CA LEU A 139 1.68 11.83 0.88
C LEU A 139 1.08 13.24 0.75
N GLY A 140 -0.23 13.37 0.55
CA GLY A 140 -0.87 14.66 0.29
C GLY A 140 -0.46 15.29 -1.04
N ARG A 141 -0.06 14.48 -2.04
CA ARG A 141 0.15 14.91 -3.43
C ARG A 141 -1.12 14.86 -4.27
N ARG A 142 -2.14 14.14 -3.79
CA ARG A 142 -3.49 14.15 -4.34
C ARG A 142 -4.49 14.29 -3.21
N MET A 143 -5.54 15.08 -3.42
CA MET A 143 -6.61 15.30 -2.45
C MET A 143 -7.96 15.10 -3.13
N ARG A 144 -8.86 14.39 -2.47
CA ARG A 144 -10.27 14.38 -2.81
C ARG A 144 -11.02 15.26 -1.82
N LEU A 145 -11.81 16.18 -2.34
CA LEU A 145 -12.53 17.18 -1.56
C LEU A 145 -13.99 17.16 -1.96
N ARG A 146 -14.90 16.93 -1.00
CA ARG A 146 -16.34 17.09 -1.23
C ARG A 146 -16.82 18.35 -0.53
N VAL A 147 -17.55 19.17 -1.26
CA VAL A 147 -18.14 20.41 -0.73
C VAL A 147 -19.63 20.47 -1.06
N VAL A 148 -20.37 21.16 -0.20
CA VAL A 148 -21.77 21.52 -0.44
C VAL A 148 -21.83 23.01 -0.75
N LEU A 149 -22.43 23.34 -1.89
CA LEU A 149 -22.53 24.70 -2.40
C LEU A 149 -23.98 25.09 -2.62
N PRO A 150 -24.37 26.35 -2.36
CA PRO A 150 -25.65 26.88 -2.80
C PRO A 150 -25.79 26.74 -4.32
N ASP A 151 -26.93 26.27 -4.81
CA ASP A 151 -27.18 26.13 -6.25
C ASP A 151 -27.57 27.48 -6.88
N MET A 152 -26.58 28.36 -6.98
CA MET A 152 -26.70 29.72 -7.51
C MET A 152 -25.54 30.03 -8.46
N PRO A 153 -25.71 30.94 -9.44
CA PRO A 153 -24.63 31.38 -10.31
C PRO A 153 -23.42 31.87 -9.50
N GLY A 154 -22.23 31.41 -9.88
CA GLY A 154 -20.97 31.84 -9.25
C GLY A 154 -20.50 31.00 -8.05
N SER A 155 -21.35 30.13 -7.47
CA SER A 155 -20.95 29.30 -6.31
C SER A 155 -19.74 28.41 -6.60
N LEU A 156 -19.76 27.70 -7.73
CA LEU A 156 -18.64 26.87 -8.16
C LEU A 156 -17.40 27.72 -8.50
N ALA A 157 -17.61 28.85 -9.19
CA ALA A 157 -16.53 29.77 -9.57
C ALA A 157 -15.78 30.32 -8.35
N ARG A 158 -16.50 30.63 -7.27
CA ARG A 158 -15.89 31.07 -6.01
C ARG A 158 -14.97 30.02 -5.41
N VAL A 159 -15.40 28.75 -5.39
CA VAL A 159 -14.60 27.65 -4.85
C VAL A 159 -13.38 27.37 -5.71
N THR A 160 -13.55 27.31 -7.05
CA THR A 160 -12.43 27.07 -7.95
C THR A 160 -11.41 28.21 -7.93
N GLN A 161 -11.85 29.47 -7.72
CA GLN A 161 -10.95 30.61 -7.50
C GLN A 161 -10.11 30.47 -6.22
N ILE A 162 -10.72 30.01 -5.11
CA ILE A 162 -9.97 29.77 -3.87
C ILE A 162 -8.93 28.67 -4.07
N ILE A 163 -9.31 27.56 -4.70
CA ILE A 163 -8.40 26.44 -5.00
C ILE A 163 -7.27 26.90 -5.94
N ALA A 164 -7.60 27.63 -7.00
CA ALA A 164 -6.60 28.18 -7.92
C ALA A 164 -5.63 29.15 -7.20
N GLY A 165 -6.12 29.91 -6.23
CA GLY A 165 -5.32 30.81 -5.41
C GLY A 165 -4.26 30.13 -4.55
N THR A 166 -4.40 28.83 -4.25
CA THR A 166 -3.37 28.04 -3.55
C THR A 166 -2.34 27.43 -4.50
N GLY A 167 -2.58 27.50 -5.82
CA GLY A 167 -1.77 26.82 -6.82
C GLY A 167 -2.03 25.31 -6.94
N ALA A 168 -3.13 24.80 -6.36
CA ALA A 168 -3.56 23.42 -6.57
C ALA A 168 -4.16 23.25 -7.98
N ASN A 169 -3.86 22.13 -8.64
CA ASN A 169 -4.43 21.82 -9.94
C ASN A 169 -5.72 21.00 -9.78
N ILE A 170 -6.77 21.37 -10.50
CA ILE A 170 -8.04 20.63 -10.49
C ILE A 170 -7.99 19.59 -11.60
N LEU A 171 -7.89 18.32 -11.23
CA LEU A 171 -7.86 17.20 -12.18
C LEU A 171 -9.27 16.84 -12.65
N GLN A 172 -10.23 16.85 -11.73
CA GLN A 172 -11.62 16.50 -12.03
C GLN A 172 -12.59 17.24 -11.11
N VAL A 173 -13.76 17.55 -11.66
CA VAL A 173 -14.90 18.11 -10.94
C VAL A 173 -16.12 17.26 -11.25
N PHE A 174 -16.77 16.74 -10.21
CA PHE A 174 -18.08 16.13 -10.31
C PHE A 174 -19.09 17.03 -9.62
N HIS A 175 -20.11 17.46 -10.35
CA HIS A 175 -21.17 18.32 -9.83
C HIS A 175 -22.49 17.58 -9.90
N ASP A 176 -23.08 17.30 -8.74
CA ASP A 176 -24.39 16.68 -8.64
C ASP A 176 -25.40 17.69 -8.06
N ARG A 177 -26.54 17.81 -8.76
CA ARG A 177 -27.68 18.67 -8.43
C ARG A 177 -28.98 17.86 -8.29
N LEU A 178 -28.93 16.56 -8.59
CA LEU A 178 -30.10 15.70 -8.73
C LEU A 178 -30.12 14.59 -7.68
N SER A 179 -29.22 14.62 -6.70
CA SER A 179 -29.19 13.64 -5.61
C SER A 179 -30.49 13.76 -4.79
N PRO A 180 -31.29 12.68 -4.66
CA PRO A 180 -32.58 12.72 -3.94
C PRO A 180 -32.46 13.06 -2.45
N ASP A 181 -31.27 12.87 -1.88
CA ASP A 181 -30.91 13.13 -0.48
C ASP A 181 -30.57 14.60 -0.19
N GLN A 182 -30.60 15.50 -1.18
CA GLN A 182 -30.15 16.87 -1.04
C GLN A 182 -31.29 17.90 -1.22
N PRO A 183 -31.34 18.97 -0.39
CA PRO A 183 -32.24 20.09 -0.64
C PRO A 183 -32.02 20.70 -2.02
N LEU A 184 -33.10 21.05 -2.72
CA LEU A 184 -33.08 21.61 -4.09
C LEU A 184 -32.22 22.88 -4.28
N HIS A 185 -31.89 23.58 -3.20
CA HIS A 185 -31.09 24.81 -3.23
C HIS A 185 -29.60 24.56 -2.97
N LEU A 186 -29.18 23.30 -2.83
CA LEU A 186 -27.81 22.90 -2.58
C LEU A 186 -27.35 21.96 -3.69
N SER A 187 -26.05 21.97 -3.95
CA SER A 187 -25.40 21.06 -4.88
C SER A 187 -24.13 20.51 -4.26
N ARG A 188 -23.85 19.22 -4.52
CA ARG A 188 -22.64 18.55 -4.06
C ARG A 188 -21.60 18.63 -5.16
N VAL A 189 -20.40 19.07 -4.81
CA VAL A 189 -19.27 19.09 -5.74
C VAL A 189 -18.12 18.29 -5.16
N GLU A 190 -17.63 17.32 -5.91
CA GLU A 190 -16.42 16.56 -5.60
C GLU A 190 -15.28 17.02 -6.51
N PHE A 191 -14.17 17.41 -5.91
CA PHE A 191 -12.94 17.79 -6.58
C PHE A 191 -11.87 16.72 -6.34
N ASP A 192 -11.23 16.30 -7.43
CA ASP A 192 -9.92 15.64 -7.36
C ASP A 192 -8.85 16.68 -7.67
N LEU A 193 -7.97 16.91 -6.70
CA LEU A 193 -6.93 17.93 -6.75
C LEU A 193 -5.54 17.30 -6.73
N GLU A 194 -4.62 17.87 -7.50
CA GLU A 194 -3.19 17.66 -7.32
C GLU A 194 -2.62 18.73 -6.39
N THR A 195 -1.85 18.29 -5.40
CA THR A 195 -1.37 19.10 -4.27
C THR A 195 0.12 18.86 -4.04
N GLN A 196 0.75 19.68 -3.19
CA GLN A 196 2.21 19.67 -2.99
C GLN A 196 2.66 19.06 -1.65
N GLY A 197 1.76 18.31 -1.00
CA GLY A 197 2.01 17.71 0.31
C GLY A 197 0.95 18.09 1.34
N ARG A 198 1.11 17.55 2.55
CA ARG A 198 0.14 17.68 3.64
C ARG A 198 -0.12 19.12 4.08
N GLU A 199 0.89 19.97 4.04
CA GLU A 199 0.76 21.39 4.39
C GLU A 199 -0.12 22.14 3.40
N HIS A 200 0.08 21.92 2.09
CA HIS A 200 -0.76 22.50 1.05
C HIS A 200 -2.21 21.98 1.14
N VAL A 201 -2.42 20.70 1.45
CA VAL A 201 -3.76 20.15 1.73
C VAL A 201 -4.43 20.87 2.91
N ALA A 202 -3.69 21.12 4.00
CA ALA A 202 -4.21 21.84 5.16
C ALA A 202 -4.54 23.30 4.84
N GLU A 203 -3.73 23.96 4.02
CA GLU A 203 -3.97 25.32 3.54
C GLU A 203 -5.26 25.43 2.72
N ILE A 204 -5.48 24.52 1.76
CA ILE A 204 -6.69 24.48 0.95
C ILE A 204 -7.92 24.34 1.84
N ARG A 205 -7.92 23.38 2.77
CA ARG A 205 -9.03 23.19 3.73
C ARG A 205 -9.30 24.45 4.54
N ARG A 206 -8.24 25.08 5.06
CA ARG A 206 -8.34 26.30 5.88
C ARG A 206 -8.97 27.46 5.10
N LEU A 207 -8.53 27.70 3.85
CA LEU A 207 -9.05 28.80 3.03
C LEU A 207 -10.50 28.59 2.61
N LEU A 208 -10.88 27.36 2.28
CA LEU A 208 -12.28 27.01 1.99
C LEU A 208 -13.16 27.18 3.22
N GLN A 209 -12.71 26.74 4.40
CA GLN A 209 -13.43 26.93 5.65
C GLN A 209 -13.57 28.41 6.02
N ALA A 210 -12.53 29.22 5.85
CA ALA A 210 -12.57 30.66 6.07
C ALA A 210 -13.53 31.38 5.11
N ALA A 211 -13.74 30.81 3.91
CA ALA A 211 -14.76 31.26 2.97
C ALA A 211 -16.17 30.72 3.29
N GLY A 212 -16.38 30.00 4.39
CA GLY A 212 -17.67 29.42 4.75
C GLY A 212 -18.14 28.33 3.80
N VAL A 213 -17.21 27.65 3.11
CA VAL A 213 -17.52 26.48 2.29
C VAL A 213 -17.64 25.27 3.22
N GLU A 214 -18.81 24.64 3.21
CA GLU A 214 -19.04 23.41 3.97
C GLU A 214 -18.36 22.23 3.27
N MET A 215 -17.43 21.57 3.96
CA MET A 215 -16.72 20.40 3.48
C MET A 215 -17.29 19.15 4.12
N MET A 216 -17.44 18.08 3.33
CA MET A 216 -17.79 16.75 3.83
C MET A 216 -16.52 15.90 3.92
N ASP A 217 -16.35 15.18 5.03
CA ASP A 217 -15.24 14.24 5.22
C ASP A 217 -15.38 12.95 4.38
#